data_AF-R6BUF1-F1
#
_entry.id   AF-R6BUF1-F1
#
_cell.length_a   1.000
_cell.length_b   1.000
_cell.length_c   1.000
_cell.angle_alpha   90.00
_cell.angle_beta   90.00
_cell.angle_gamma   90.00
#
_symmetry.space_group_name_H-M   'P 1'
#
loop_
_entity.id
_entity.type
_entity.pdbx_description
1 polymer ?
#
loop_
_entity_poly.entity_id
_entity_poly.type
_entity_poly.pdbx_seq_one_letter_code
_entity_poly.pdbx_strand_id
1 'polypeptide(L)'
;MRNQIPSDKIDHYPDLLSCFRGGSNQRQREEYRRFLYRAIKTQLTQRQKQVVMMHFFDGLTLTEIAKQMCVNKSTVSRTLSRALDRLTDLARLYFELK
;
A
#
# COMPACT_ATOMS: atom_id res chain seq x y z
N MET A 1 24.82 8.05 21.81
CA MET A 1 24.38 8.99 22.87
C MET A 1 22.98 9.45 22.54
N ARG A 2 21.96 9.02 23.29
CA ARG A 2 20.57 9.51 23.14
C ARG A 2 20.42 10.68 24.09
N ASN A 3 20.21 11.89 23.54
CA ASN A 3 19.84 13.05 24.35
C ASN A 3 18.46 12.78 24.94
N GLN A 4 18.42 12.37 26.21
CA GLN A 4 17.18 12.31 26.98
C GLN A 4 16.83 13.74 27.34
N ILE A 5 15.71 14.22 26.81
CA ILE A 5 15.13 15.50 27.23
C ILE A 5 14.59 15.28 28.65
N PRO A 6 15.01 16.06 29.65
CA PRO A 6 14.54 15.94 31.02
C PRO A 6 13.01 16.09 31.10
N SER A 7 12.34 15.15 31.78
CA SER A 7 10.88 15.03 31.86
C SER A 7 10.21 16.12 32.71
N ASP A 8 10.99 16.95 33.39
CA ASP A 8 10.55 17.96 34.35
C ASP A 8 10.13 19.29 33.69
N LYS A 9 10.23 19.43 32.35
CA LYS A 9 9.82 20.63 31.61
C LYS A 9 8.87 20.35 30.43
N ILE A 10 7.94 19.42 30.60
CA ILE A 10 6.95 19.08 29.56
C ILE A 10 5.94 20.23 29.34
N ASP A 11 5.67 21.04 30.37
CA ASP A 11 4.68 22.13 30.31
C ASP A 11 5.11 23.33 29.43
N HIS A 12 6.39 23.41 29.06
CA HIS A 12 6.93 24.53 28.28
C HIS A 12 6.73 24.39 26.76
N TYR A 13 6.30 23.22 26.29
CA TYR A 13 6.05 22.96 24.87
C TYR A 13 4.72 22.21 24.69
N PRO A 14 3.58 22.93 24.63
CA PRO A 14 2.27 22.30 24.43
C PRO A 14 2.18 21.50 23.11
N ASP A 15 3.00 21.88 22.11
CA ASP A 15 3.06 21.20 20.81
C ASP A 15 3.82 19.86 20.86
N LEU A 16 4.73 19.65 21.82
CA LEU A 16 5.45 18.38 21.98
C LEU A 16 4.56 17.25 22.49
N LEU A 17 3.44 17.56 23.15
CA LEU A 17 2.43 16.57 23.55
C LEU A 17 1.83 15.84 22.34
N SER A 18 1.77 16.48 21.17
CA SER A 18 1.27 15.89 19.93
C SER A 18 2.21 14.79 19.39
N CYS A 19 3.52 15.01 19.50
CA CYS A 19 4.57 14.05 19.12
C CYS A 19 4.53 12.77 19.97
N PHE A 20 4.16 12.88 21.25
CA PHE A 20 4.02 11.74 22.17
C PHE A 20 2.64 11.08 22.11
N ARG A 21 1.65 11.70 21.46
CA ARG A 21 0.35 11.10 21.14
C ARG A 21 0.36 10.31 19.82
N GLY A 22 1.52 9.79 19.43
CA GLY A 22 1.67 8.89 18.30
C GLY A 22 1.03 7.53 18.56
N GLY A 23 -0.28 7.41 18.37
CA GLY A 23 -0.92 6.11 18.20
C GLY A 23 -0.33 5.41 16.98
N SER A 24 0.18 4.18 17.15
CA SER A 24 0.73 3.45 16.01
C SER A 24 -0.32 3.29 14.91
N ASN A 25 0.05 3.51 13.64
CA ASN A 25 -0.82 3.21 12.50
C ASN A 25 -0.91 1.69 12.22
N GLN A 26 -0.44 0.86 13.16
CA GLN A 26 -0.36 -0.60 13.02
C GLN A 26 -1.72 -1.20 12.70
N ARG A 27 -2.78 -0.82 13.44
CA ARG A 27 -4.14 -1.32 13.23
C ARG A 27 -4.66 -0.99 11.82
N GLN A 28 -4.46 0.24 11.37
CA GLN A 28 -4.85 0.67 10.03
C GLN A 28 -4.08 -0.12 8.97
N ARG A 29 -2.75 -0.26 9.13
CA ARG A 29 -1.91 -1.03 8.20
C ARG A 29 -2.32 -2.49 8.12
N GLU A 30 -2.64 -3.13 9.24
CA GLU A 30 -3.16 -4.50 9.26
C GLU A 30 -4.49 -4.62 8.51
N GLU A 31 -5.38 -3.65 8.67
CA GLU A 31 -6.64 -3.61 7.93
C GLU A 31 -6.40 -3.46 6.41
N TYR A 32 -5.56 -2.50 5.98
CA TYR A 32 -5.19 -2.36 4.57
C TYR A 32 -4.60 -3.66 4.00
N ARG A 33 -3.76 -4.38 4.76
CA ARG A 33 -3.20 -5.66 4.31
C ARG A 33 -4.28 -6.72 4.11
N ARG A 34 -5.22 -6.86 5.04
CA ARG A 34 -6.34 -7.81 4.92
C ARG A 34 -7.24 -7.46 3.73
N PHE A 35 -7.56 -6.18 3.57
CA PHE A 35 -8.32 -5.67 2.43
C PHE A 35 -7.62 -5.99 1.11
N LEU A 36 -6.35 -5.61 0.96
CA LEU A 36 -5.59 -5.82 -0.28
C LEU A 36 -5.45 -7.30 -0.61
N TYR A 37 -5.17 -8.15 0.38
CA TYR A 37 -5.11 -9.60 0.18
C TYR A 37 -6.42 -10.13 -0.40
N ARG A 38 -7.56 -9.75 0.18
CA ARG A 38 -8.88 -10.18 -0.29
C ARG A 38 -9.19 -9.62 -1.67
N ALA A 39 -8.98 -8.32 -1.89
CA ALA A 39 -9.26 -7.64 -3.14
C ALA A 39 -8.42 -8.21 -4.29
N ILE A 40 -7.11 -8.39 -4.11
CA ILE A 40 -6.25 -9.04 -5.11
C ILE A 40 -6.72 -10.48 -5.36
N LYS A 41 -7.10 -11.22 -4.32
CA LYS A 41 -7.51 -12.61 -4.45
C LYS A 41 -8.80 -12.77 -5.26
N THR A 42 -9.80 -11.92 -5.04
CA THR A 42 -11.18 -12.14 -5.52
C THR A 42 -11.66 -11.13 -6.56
N GLN A 43 -11.08 -9.93 -6.65
CA GLN A 43 -11.62 -8.84 -7.48
C GLN A 43 -10.77 -8.51 -8.71
N LEU A 44 -9.51 -8.97 -8.76
CA LEU A 44 -8.68 -8.83 -9.94
C LEU A 44 -8.85 -10.03 -10.87
N THR A 45 -8.87 -9.76 -12.19
CA THR A 45 -8.79 -10.81 -13.20
C THR A 45 -7.45 -11.55 -13.12
N GLN A 46 -7.38 -12.75 -13.70
CA GLN A 46 -6.16 -13.55 -13.68
C GLN A 46 -4.93 -12.78 -14.21
N ARG A 47 -5.08 -12.04 -15.33
CA ARG A 47 -3.99 -11.25 -15.92
C ARG A 47 -3.59 -10.06 -15.05
N GLN A 48 -4.54 -9.36 -14.46
CA GLN A 48 -4.27 -8.26 -13.53
C GLN A 48 -3.52 -8.77 -12.29
N LYS A 49 -4.00 -9.85 -11.67
CA LYS A 49 -3.32 -10.49 -10.54
C LYS A 49 -1.90 -10.90 -10.93
N GLN A 50 -1.71 -11.56 -12.08
CA GLN A 50 -0.39 -12.00 -12.53
C GLN A 50 0.61 -10.84 -12.62
N VAL A 51 0.24 -9.73 -13.26
CA VAL A 51 1.11 -8.55 -13.40
C VAL A 51 1.38 -7.89 -12.04
N VAL A 52 0.37 -7.80 -11.16
CA VAL A 52 0.53 -7.28 -9.79
C VAL A 52 1.50 -8.15 -8.97
N MET A 53 1.37 -9.48 -9.06
CA MET A 53 2.26 -10.42 -8.37
C MET A 53 3.71 -10.25 -8.84
N MET A 54 3.93 -10.31 -10.16
CA MET A 54 5.26 -10.16 -10.74
C MET A 54 5.92 -8.81 -10.40
N HIS A 55 5.14 -7.73 -10.39
CA HIS A 55 5.70 -6.39 -10.15
C HIS A 55 6.02 -6.14 -8.67
N PHE A 56 5.05 -6.38 -7.77
CA PHE A 56 5.18 -5.97 -6.36
C PHE A 56 5.75 -7.06 -5.45
N PHE A 57 5.61 -8.33 -5.80
CA PHE A 57 6.09 -9.45 -4.98
C PHE A 57 7.38 -10.03 -5.54
N ASP A 58 7.46 -10.23 -6.86
CA ASP A 58 8.67 -10.75 -7.50
C ASP A 58 9.68 -9.63 -7.86
N GLY A 59 9.28 -8.36 -7.75
CA GLY A 59 10.15 -7.20 -7.97
C GLY A 59 10.51 -6.93 -9.43
N LEU A 60 9.82 -7.55 -10.38
CA LEU A 60 10.12 -7.42 -11.81
C LEU A 60 9.69 -6.05 -12.35
N THR A 61 10.51 -5.49 -13.23
CA THR A 61 10.17 -4.29 -14.00
C THR A 61 9.12 -4.60 -15.07
N LEU A 62 8.37 -3.59 -15.52
CA LEU A 62 7.36 -3.77 -16.58
C LEU A 62 7.95 -4.35 -17.88
N THR A 63 9.23 -4.06 -18.16
CA THR A 63 9.93 -4.57 -19.34
C THR A 63 10.27 -6.06 -19.19
N GLU A 64 10.68 -6.50 -18.00
CA GLU A 64 10.94 -7.92 -17.72
C GLU A 64 9.65 -8.74 -17.75
N ILE A 65 8.57 -8.21 -17.14
CA ILE A 65 7.24 -8.82 -17.20
C ILE A 65 6.77 -8.96 -18.64
N ALA A 66 6.96 -7.91 -19.45
CA ALA A 66 6.60 -7.93 -20.87
C ALA A 66 7.33 -9.04 -21.63
N LYS A 67 8.64 -9.20 -21.39
CA LYS A 67 9.43 -10.29 -21.97
C LYS A 67 8.93 -11.65 -21.51
N GLN A 68 8.73 -11.85 -20.20
CA GLN A 68 8.29 -13.13 -19.62
C GLN A 68 6.89 -13.54 -20.08
N MET A 69 6.00 -12.57 -20.28
CA MET A 69 4.64 -12.81 -20.77
C MET A 69 4.53 -12.81 -22.31
N CYS A 70 5.63 -12.56 -23.03
CA CYS A 70 5.67 -12.40 -24.49
C CYS A 70 4.64 -11.38 -25.03
N VAL A 71 4.53 -10.22 -24.38
CA VAL A 71 3.62 -9.13 -24.77
C VAL A 71 4.35 -7.80 -24.83
N ASN A 72 3.73 -6.78 -25.43
CA ASN A 72 4.28 -5.43 -25.43
C ASN A 72 4.29 -4.82 -24.01
N LYS A 73 5.32 -4.03 -23.71
CA LYS A 73 5.41 -3.26 -22.45
C LYS A 73 4.16 -2.40 -22.19
N SER A 74 3.59 -1.81 -23.25
CA SER A 74 2.36 -1.02 -23.15
C SER A 74 1.15 -1.86 -22.69
N THR A 75 1.09 -3.14 -23.06
CA THR A 75 0.06 -4.07 -22.58
C THR A 75 0.20 -4.33 -21.09
N VAL A 76 1.43 -4.55 -20.60
CA VAL A 76 1.70 -4.75 -19.17
C VAL A 76 1.36 -3.49 -18.38
N SER A 77 1.80 -2.32 -18.84
CA SER A 77 1.53 -1.02 -18.20
C SER A 77 0.03 -0.75 -18.10
N ARG A 78 -0.74 -0.92 -19.18
CA ARG A 78 -2.20 -0.75 -19.15
C ARG A 78 -2.88 -1.77 -18.24
N THR A 79 -2.39 -3.02 -18.22
CA THR A 79 -2.92 -4.08 -17.34
C THR A 79 -2.70 -3.73 -15.87
N LEU A 80 -1.50 -3.26 -15.52
CA LEU A 80 -1.16 -2.83 -14.18
C LEU A 80 -1.98 -1.61 -13.75
N SER A 81 -2.10 -0.59 -14.61
CA SER A 81 -2.93 0.60 -14.33
C SER A 81 -4.36 0.19 -14.01
N ARG A 82 -5.00 -0.61 -14.88
CA ARG A 82 -6.37 -1.10 -14.65
C ARG A 82 -6.52 -1.92 -13.36
N ALA A 83 -5.49 -2.66 -12.97
CA ALA A 83 -5.50 -3.39 -11.71
C ALA A 83 -5.45 -2.43 -10.50
N LEU A 84 -4.60 -1.41 -10.56
CA LEU A 84 -4.46 -0.39 -9.52
C LEU A 84 -5.70 0.49 -9.40
N ASP A 85 -6.27 0.91 -10.52
CA ASP A 85 -7.54 1.66 -10.56
C ASP A 85 -8.63 0.86 -9.86
N ARG A 86 -8.77 -0.42 -10.20
CA ARG A 86 -9.75 -1.31 -9.57
C ARG A 86 -9.54 -1.47 -8.07
N LEU A 87 -8.29 -1.64 -7.61
CA LEU A 87 -7.99 -1.72 -6.18
C LEU A 87 -8.27 -0.40 -5.45
N THR A 88 -8.02 0.73 -6.11
CA THR A 88 -8.26 2.08 -5.58
C THR A 88 -9.76 2.34 -5.42
N ASP A 89 -10.57 2.02 -6.43
CA ASP A 89 -12.03 2.14 -6.37
C ASP A 89 -12.61 1.30 -5.23
N LEU A 90 -12.13 0.07 -5.08
CA LEU A 90 -12.56 -0.83 -4.00
C LEU A 90 -12.13 -0.32 -2.63
N ALA A 91 -10.91 0.23 -2.51
CA ALA A 91 -10.42 0.80 -1.26
C ALA A 91 -11.29 1.99 -0.87
N ARG A 92 -11.55 2.87 -1.83
CA ARG A 92 -12.43 4.03 -1.64
C ARG A 92 -13.78 3.62 -1.07
N LEU A 93 -14.47 2.69 -1.72
CA LEU A 93 -15.77 2.19 -1.24
C LEU A 93 -15.67 1.53 0.15
N TYR A 94 -14.66 0.69 0.37
CA TYR A 94 -14.54 -0.07 1.62
C TYR A 94 -14.22 0.82 2.82
N PHE A 95 -13.38 1.85 2.63
CA PHE A 95 -12.95 2.75 3.70
C PHE A 95 -13.85 3.99 3.86
N GLU A 96 -14.61 4.40 2.84
CA GLU A 96 -15.61 5.47 2.97
C GLU A 96 -16.94 4.97 3.58
N LEU A 97 -17.29 3.69 3.41
CA LEU A 97 -18.51 3.09 3.98
C LEU A 97 -18.36 2.62 5.43
N LYS A 98 -17.20 2.83 6.04
CA LYS A 98 -16.85 2.34 7.38
C LYS A 98 -16.61 3.49 8.35
#